data_AF-A0A2G8S6U6-F1
#
_entry.id   AF-A0A2G8S6U6-F1
#
_cell.length_a   1.000
_cell.length_b   1.000
_cell.length_c   1.000
_cell.angle_alpha   90.00
_cell.angle_beta   90.00
_cell.angle_gamma   90.00
#
_symmetry.space_group_name_H-M   'P 1'
#
loop_
_entity.id
_entity.type
_entity.pdbx_description
1 polymer ?
#
loop_
_entity_poly.entity_id
_entity_poly.type
_entity_poly.pdbx_seq_one_letter_code
_entity_poly.pdbx_strand_id
1 'polypeptide(L)'
;MSACARFRSVPPPDPVTGTPLGIDLRVFSRLGSLWLALPYALSACRELPDIVAALLQTWAPTKESASVPRKLTLTPSYESDFTRAEFAEVLRALGPVIEDVLGVQSESANEGNGEGGERADVTVKEAERGASAEVEVEVCVVDKADMREWWRGEARASFVRLGARGRLDVTFEKGFWPEAQWLDDSYEQEDEEALSARSR
;
A
#
# COMPACT_ATOMS: atom_id res chain seq x y z
N MET A 1 -35.38 -15.74 -21.96
CA MET A 1 -34.82 -14.41 -22.33
C MET A 1 -33.47 -14.30 -21.66
N SER A 2 -32.43 -14.20 -22.47
CA SER A 2 -31.02 -14.28 -22.10
C SER A 2 -30.40 -12.88 -22.02
N ALA A 3 -29.25 -12.81 -21.35
CA ALA A 3 -28.26 -11.74 -21.28
C ALA A 3 -28.60 -10.52 -20.40
N CYS A 4 -28.02 -10.53 -19.20
CA CYS A 4 -27.50 -9.31 -18.57
C CYS A 4 -26.08 -9.59 -18.08
N ALA A 5 -25.14 -9.64 -19.04
CA ALA A 5 -23.75 -9.37 -18.73
C ALA A 5 -23.67 -7.91 -18.29
N ARG A 6 -23.68 -7.65 -16.98
CA ARG A 6 -23.27 -6.34 -16.47
C ARG A 6 -21.77 -6.23 -16.69
N PHE A 7 -21.42 -5.63 -17.83
CA PHE A 7 -20.12 -5.04 -18.09
C PHE A 7 -19.63 -4.38 -16.81
N ARG A 8 -18.49 -4.84 -16.28
CA ARG A 8 -17.72 -4.09 -15.29
C ARG A 8 -17.28 -2.81 -15.98
N SER A 9 -18.04 -1.73 -15.78
CA SER A 9 -17.76 -0.43 -16.36
C SER A 9 -16.42 0.07 -15.82
N VAL A 10 -15.49 0.29 -16.74
CA VAL A 10 -14.22 0.99 -16.50
C VAL A 10 -14.55 2.34 -15.86
N PRO A 11 -13.82 2.78 -14.82
CA PRO A 11 -14.05 4.09 -14.22
C PRO A 11 -13.92 5.19 -15.30
N PRO A 12 -14.82 6.19 -15.30
CA PRO A 12 -14.76 7.26 -16.27
C PRO A 12 -13.45 8.06 -16.11
N PRO A 13 -12.86 8.53 -17.22
CA PRO A 13 -11.62 9.31 -17.20
C PRO A 13 -11.78 10.61 -16.41
N ASP A 14 -10.66 11.09 -15.86
CA ASP A 14 -10.56 12.42 -15.25
C ASP A 14 -11.02 13.53 -16.23
N PRO A 15 -11.92 14.45 -15.83
CA PRO A 15 -12.47 15.46 -16.73
C PRO A 15 -11.53 16.64 -17.04
N VAL A 16 -10.36 16.73 -16.38
CA VAL A 16 -9.36 17.81 -16.59
C VAL A 16 -8.23 17.36 -17.54
N THR A 17 -7.92 16.06 -17.57
CA THR A 17 -6.81 15.46 -18.33
C THR A 17 -7.23 14.31 -19.26
N GLY A 18 -8.44 13.77 -19.12
CA GLY A 18 -8.98 12.68 -19.94
C GLY A 18 -8.43 11.28 -19.60
N THR A 19 -7.69 11.12 -18.51
CA THR A 19 -6.94 9.88 -18.24
C THR A 19 -7.40 9.26 -16.90
N PRO A 20 -8.00 8.05 -16.86
CA PRO A 20 -7.86 7.23 -15.65
C PRO A 20 -6.36 6.92 -15.55
N LEU A 21 -5.73 6.69 -14.39
CA LEU A 21 -4.33 6.26 -14.43
C LEU A 21 -4.19 5.13 -15.44
N GLY A 22 -3.44 5.41 -16.50
CA GLY A 22 -3.69 4.85 -17.83
C GLY A 22 -3.28 3.39 -17.98
N ILE A 23 -3.21 2.66 -16.86
CA ILE A 23 -2.66 1.33 -16.77
C ILE A 23 -3.72 0.42 -16.17
N ASP A 24 -4.38 -0.32 -17.05
CA ASP A 24 -5.23 -1.44 -16.68
C ASP A 24 -4.36 -2.69 -16.47
N LEU A 25 -4.15 -3.09 -15.23
CA LEU A 25 -3.28 -4.23 -14.91
C LEU A 25 -3.89 -5.60 -15.27
N ARG A 26 -5.15 -5.66 -15.70
CA ARG A 26 -5.80 -6.92 -16.12
C ARG A 26 -5.12 -7.55 -17.32
N VAL A 27 -4.45 -6.75 -18.16
CA VAL A 27 -3.67 -7.25 -19.30
C VAL A 27 -2.44 -8.06 -18.85
N PHE A 28 -1.96 -7.83 -17.62
CA PHE A 28 -0.85 -8.55 -17.01
C PHE A 28 -1.37 -9.65 -16.08
N SER A 29 -2.07 -10.62 -16.65
CA SER A 29 -2.73 -11.72 -15.92
C SER A 29 -1.79 -12.60 -15.10
N ARG A 30 -0.47 -12.55 -15.35
CA ARG A 30 0.55 -13.31 -14.63
C ARG A 30 1.41 -12.45 -13.69
N LEU A 31 1.05 -11.18 -13.50
CA LEU A 31 1.78 -10.26 -12.65
C LEU A 31 1.61 -10.65 -11.17
N GLY A 32 2.59 -11.38 -10.63
CA GLY A 32 2.63 -11.78 -9.23
C GLY A 32 3.21 -10.71 -8.30
N SER A 33 4.09 -9.85 -8.81
CA SER A 33 4.73 -8.78 -8.04
C SER A 33 4.51 -7.43 -8.70
N LEU A 34 4.11 -6.43 -7.90
CA LEU A 34 3.90 -5.05 -8.33
C LEU A 34 4.74 -4.14 -7.43
N TRP A 35 5.59 -3.33 -8.06
CA TRP A 35 6.43 -2.35 -7.37
C TRP A 35 5.91 -0.94 -7.67
N LEU A 36 5.53 -0.19 -6.63
CA LEU A 36 5.08 1.19 -6.75
C LEU A 36 6.13 2.12 -6.14
N ALA A 37 6.85 2.81 -7.03
CA ALA A 37 7.71 3.94 -6.67
C ALA A 37 6.85 5.20 -6.57
N LEU A 38 6.77 5.78 -5.37
CA LEU A 38 5.89 6.89 -5.02
C LEU A 38 6.68 8.21 -5.12
N PRO A 39 6.39 9.07 -6.12
CA PRO A 39 7.20 10.26 -6.38
C PRO A 39 6.73 11.52 -5.63
N TYR A 40 5.60 11.46 -4.92
CA TYR A 40 4.97 12.64 -4.35
C TYR A 40 4.58 12.44 -2.89
N ALA A 41 4.88 13.43 -2.05
CA ALA A 41 4.19 13.62 -0.79
C ALA A 41 2.70 13.93 -1.03
N LEU A 42 1.86 13.67 -0.03
CA LEU A 42 0.41 13.95 -0.13
C LEU A 42 0.11 15.44 -0.34
N SER A 43 1.01 16.32 0.11
CA SER A 43 0.93 17.76 -0.13
C SER A 43 0.98 18.11 -1.62
N ALA A 44 1.73 17.33 -2.41
CA ALA A 44 1.91 17.51 -3.85
C ALA A 44 0.87 16.74 -4.69
N CYS A 45 0.36 15.60 -4.19
CA CYS A 45 -0.68 14.83 -4.85
C CYS A 45 -1.65 14.24 -3.82
N ARG A 46 -2.80 14.91 -3.62
CA ARG A 46 -3.81 14.49 -2.64
C ARG A 46 -4.62 13.29 -3.11
N GLU A 47 -4.72 13.12 -4.42
CA GLU A 47 -5.46 12.06 -5.09
C GLU A 47 -4.70 10.72 -5.10
N LEU A 48 -3.45 10.70 -4.63
CA LEU A 48 -2.58 9.51 -4.63
C LEU A 48 -3.25 8.23 -4.09
N PRO A 49 -4.04 8.26 -2.99
CA PRO A 49 -4.72 7.06 -2.52
C PRO A 49 -5.76 6.50 -3.52
N ASP A 50 -6.58 7.36 -4.11
CA ASP A 50 -7.59 6.94 -5.09
C ASP A 50 -6.95 6.39 -6.36
N ILE A 51 -5.85 7.03 -6.76
CA ILE A 51 -4.95 6.64 -7.83
C ILE A 51 -4.44 5.20 -7.65
N VAL A 52 -3.86 4.90 -6.48
CA VAL A 52 -3.35 3.57 -6.14
C VAL A 52 -4.50 2.57 -6.03
N ALA A 53 -5.64 2.97 -5.45
CA ALA A 53 -6.81 2.11 -5.34
C ALA A 53 -7.30 1.64 -6.71
N ALA A 54 -7.48 2.57 -7.65
CA ALA A 54 -7.94 2.28 -9.01
C ALA A 54 -6.98 1.35 -9.75
N LEU A 55 -5.67 1.57 -9.61
CA LEU A 55 -4.65 0.68 -10.16
C LEU A 55 -4.78 -0.74 -9.60
N LEU A 56 -4.82 -0.89 -8.27
CA LEU A 56 -4.88 -2.18 -7.60
C LEU A 56 -6.19 -2.93 -7.87
N GLN A 57 -7.31 -2.23 -8.10
CA GLN A 57 -8.58 -2.86 -8.50
C GLN A 57 -8.49 -3.58 -9.84
N THR A 58 -7.61 -3.13 -10.73
CA THR A 58 -7.35 -3.80 -12.02
C THR A 58 -6.33 -4.92 -11.91
N TRP A 59 -5.64 -5.04 -10.77
CA TRP A 59 -4.64 -6.08 -10.55
C TRP A 59 -5.30 -7.41 -10.15
N ALA A 60 -5.73 -8.16 -11.17
CA ALA A 60 -6.43 -9.43 -11.02
C ALA A 60 -5.71 -10.56 -11.79
N PRO A 61 -4.64 -11.15 -11.23
CA PRO A 61 -3.93 -12.24 -11.88
C PRO A 61 -4.79 -13.51 -11.98
N THR A 62 -4.56 -14.32 -13.02
CA THR A 62 -5.30 -15.56 -13.28
C THR A 62 -5.01 -16.64 -12.24
N LYS A 63 -5.92 -17.62 -12.13
CA LYS A 63 -5.80 -18.76 -11.21
C LYS A 63 -4.49 -19.56 -11.35
N GLU A 64 -3.86 -19.53 -12.52
CA GLU A 64 -2.56 -20.17 -12.76
C GLU A 64 -1.41 -19.52 -11.97
N SER A 65 -1.58 -18.26 -11.59
CA SER A 65 -0.62 -17.49 -10.79
C SER A 65 -0.79 -17.72 -9.27
N ALA A 66 -1.82 -18.48 -8.87
CA ALA A 66 -2.15 -18.70 -7.45
C ALA A 66 -1.12 -19.56 -6.70
N SER A 67 -0.14 -20.15 -7.40
CA SER A 67 0.95 -20.91 -6.78
C SER A 67 2.10 -20.04 -6.26
N VAL A 68 2.12 -18.74 -6.61
CA VAL A 68 3.14 -17.79 -6.14
C VAL A 68 2.46 -16.72 -5.28
N PRO A 69 2.93 -16.48 -4.04
CA PRO A 69 2.39 -15.41 -3.21
C PRO A 69 2.53 -14.08 -3.94
N ARG A 70 1.48 -13.26 -3.88
CA ARG A 70 1.48 -11.96 -4.54
C ARG A 70 2.21 -10.96 -3.66
N LYS A 71 3.03 -10.08 -4.25
CA LYS A 71 3.79 -9.08 -3.50
C LYS A 71 3.54 -7.68 -4.05
N LEU A 72 3.03 -6.79 -3.22
CA LEU A 72 2.98 -5.35 -3.49
C LEU A 72 4.10 -4.68 -2.71
N THR A 73 5.04 -4.05 -3.39
CA THR A 73 6.10 -3.29 -2.73
C THR A 73 5.87 -1.79 -2.92
N LEU A 74 5.94 -1.04 -1.84
CA LEU A 74 5.87 0.42 -1.81
C LEU A 74 7.25 0.97 -1.46
N THR A 75 7.72 1.95 -2.24
CA THR A 75 9.01 2.62 -2.03
C THR A 75 8.85 4.09 -2.40
N PRO A 76 9.57 5.03 -1.75
CA PRO A 76 9.73 6.35 -2.34
C PRO A 76 10.45 6.21 -3.70
N SER A 77 10.17 7.10 -4.64
CA SER A 77 10.93 7.17 -5.90
C SER A 77 12.38 7.59 -5.65
N TYR A 78 12.55 8.59 -4.78
CA TYR A 78 13.83 9.05 -4.24
C TYR A 78 13.63 9.51 -2.80
N GLU A 79 14.51 9.11 -1.88
CA GLU A 79 14.46 9.52 -0.48
C GLU A 79 14.62 11.05 -0.33
N SER A 80 15.40 11.67 -1.21
CA SER A 80 15.66 13.12 -1.21
C SER A 80 14.44 13.98 -1.49
N ASP A 81 13.37 13.40 -2.03
CA ASP A 81 12.12 14.11 -2.35
C ASP A 81 11.18 14.17 -1.13
N PHE A 82 11.53 13.51 -0.03
CA PHE A 82 10.69 13.37 1.15
C PHE A 82 11.48 13.65 2.42
N THR A 83 10.83 14.31 3.39
CA THR A 83 11.15 14.02 4.79
C THR A 83 10.62 12.64 5.17
N ARG A 84 11.23 12.00 6.16
CA ARG A 84 10.73 10.71 6.68
C ARG A 84 9.26 10.80 7.09
N ALA A 85 8.88 11.91 7.74
CA ALA A 85 7.51 12.15 8.19
C ALA A 85 6.51 12.23 7.01
N GLU A 86 6.86 12.91 5.92
CA GLU A 86 6.01 13.01 4.73
C GLU A 86 5.78 11.65 4.07
N PHE A 87 6.81 10.82 3.96
CA PHE A 87 6.62 9.48 3.41
C PHE A 87 5.79 8.59 4.36
N ALA A 88 5.99 8.69 5.67
CA ALA A 88 5.12 8.02 6.64
C ALA A 88 3.66 8.48 6.54
N GLU A 89 3.39 9.75 6.25
CA GLU A 89 2.04 10.24 5.95
C GLU A 89 1.44 9.59 4.71
N VAL A 90 2.22 9.45 3.64
CA VAL A 90 1.82 8.71 2.44
C VAL A 90 1.43 7.28 2.80
N LEU A 91 2.26 6.56 3.57
CA LEU A 91 1.94 5.20 4.01
C LEU A 91 0.64 5.15 4.83
N ARG A 92 0.44 6.08 5.76
CA ARG A 92 -0.77 6.17 6.59
C ARG A 92 -2.03 6.41 5.75
N ALA A 93 -1.93 7.18 4.66
CA ALA A 93 -3.05 7.40 3.75
C ALA A 93 -3.31 6.19 2.82
N LEU A 94 -2.25 5.54 2.34
CA LEU A 94 -2.37 4.38 1.45
C LEU A 94 -2.81 3.11 2.17
N GLY A 95 -2.40 2.93 3.43
CA GLY A 95 -2.60 1.71 4.20
C GLY A 95 -4.04 1.20 4.20
N PRO A 96 -5.00 1.96 4.74
CA PRO A 96 -6.41 1.55 4.77
C PRO A 96 -6.99 1.27 3.38
N VAL A 97 -6.63 2.10 2.39
CA VAL A 97 -7.11 2.00 1.01
C VAL A 97 -6.63 0.72 0.34
N ILE A 98 -5.35 0.38 0.51
CA ILE A 98 -4.75 -0.85 0.00
C ILE A 98 -5.41 -2.06 0.68
N GLU A 99 -5.55 -2.03 2.01
CA GLU A 99 -6.19 -3.12 2.74
C GLU A 99 -7.65 -3.36 2.32
N ASP A 100 -8.39 -2.29 2.02
CA ASP A 100 -9.77 -2.35 1.53
C ASP A 100 -9.85 -2.98 0.13
N VAL A 101 -9.02 -2.50 -0.81
CA VAL A 101 -8.99 -3.02 -2.19
C VAL A 101 -8.55 -4.48 -2.23
N LEU A 102 -7.58 -4.85 -1.39
CA LEU A 102 -7.13 -6.24 -1.26
C LEU A 102 -8.13 -7.12 -0.49
N GLY A 103 -9.17 -6.53 0.11
CA GLY A 103 -10.22 -7.25 0.80
C GLY A 103 -9.76 -7.89 2.11
N VAL A 104 -8.77 -7.29 2.78
CA VAL A 104 -8.27 -7.75 4.07
C VAL A 104 -9.33 -7.41 5.13
N GLN A 105 -10.10 -8.40 5.55
CA GLN A 105 -11.14 -8.21 6.56
C GLN A 105 -10.50 -8.02 7.95
N SER A 106 -11.11 -7.18 8.79
CA SER A 106 -10.80 -7.17 10.23
C SER A 106 -11.27 -8.48 10.85
N GLU A 107 -10.49 -9.06 11.74
CA GLU A 107 -11.02 -10.09 12.64
C GLU A 107 -12.01 -9.39 13.58
N SER A 108 -13.30 -9.43 13.23
CA SER A 108 -14.34 -9.18 14.21
C SER A 108 -14.14 -10.23 15.30
N ALA A 109 -13.77 -9.79 16.49
CA ALA A 109 -13.68 -10.62 17.69
C ALA A 109 -14.88 -11.57 17.70
N ASN A 110 -14.59 -12.85 17.56
CA ASN A 110 -15.56 -13.89 17.81
C ASN A 110 -15.74 -13.92 19.34
N GLU A 111 -16.49 -12.95 19.87
CA GLU A 111 -16.97 -12.99 21.25
C GLU A 111 -17.98 -14.12 21.33
N GLY A 112 -17.46 -15.31 21.62
CA GLY A 112 -18.26 -16.43 22.06
C GLY A 112 -18.82 -16.15 23.44
N ASN A 113 -20.12 -15.85 23.52
CA ASN A 113 -21.02 -16.16 24.64
C ASN A 113 -22.44 -15.72 24.23
N GLY A 114 -23.51 -16.49 24.22
CA GLY A 114 -23.83 -17.85 24.63
C GLY A 114 -25.36 -17.99 24.48
N GLU A 115 -25.79 -19.15 23.98
CA GLU A 115 -27.12 -19.77 24.10
C GLU A 115 -28.40 -19.04 23.63
N GLY A 116 -28.99 -19.61 22.56
CA GLY A 116 -30.41 -19.97 22.57
C GLY A 116 -31.31 -19.17 21.63
N GLY A 117 -31.70 -19.78 20.50
CA GLY A 117 -32.94 -19.41 19.81
C GLY A 117 -32.91 -19.44 18.28
N GLU A 118 -33.47 -20.52 17.74
CA GLU A 118 -34.18 -20.61 16.44
C GLU A 118 -33.50 -20.24 15.11
N ARG A 119 -33.49 -21.25 14.23
CA ARG A 119 -33.17 -21.22 12.81
C ARG A 119 -33.77 -20.00 12.08
N ALA A 120 -32.89 -19.16 11.54
CA ALA A 120 -33.10 -18.50 10.27
C ALA A 120 -31.90 -18.81 9.37
N ASP A 121 -32.18 -19.50 8.26
CA ASP A 121 -31.25 -19.90 7.22
C ASP A 121 -30.68 -18.65 6.53
N VAL A 122 -29.65 -18.06 7.13
CA VAL A 122 -28.79 -17.08 6.48
C VAL A 122 -27.65 -17.86 5.86
N THR A 123 -27.92 -18.47 4.71
CA THR A 123 -26.90 -18.92 3.78
C THR A 123 -26.21 -17.65 3.24
N VAL A 124 -25.29 -17.09 4.05
CA VAL A 124 -24.38 -16.04 3.62
C VAL A 124 -23.59 -16.62 2.47
N LYS A 125 -23.72 -15.98 1.31
CA LYS A 125 -23.05 -16.32 0.05
C LYS A 125 -21.52 -16.25 0.22
N GLU A 126 -20.90 -17.31 0.71
CA GLU A 126 -19.45 -17.52 0.72
C GLU A 126 -18.89 -17.91 -0.66
N ALA A 127 -19.73 -18.01 -1.70
CA ALA A 127 -19.37 -18.65 -2.96
C ALA A 127 -18.84 -17.74 -4.09
N GLU A 128 -18.69 -16.41 -3.91
CA GLU A 128 -18.26 -15.52 -5.01
C GLU A 128 -17.13 -14.51 -4.66
N ARG A 129 -16.36 -14.73 -3.60
CA ARG A 129 -14.98 -14.18 -3.52
C ARG A 129 -14.03 -15.29 -3.92
N GLY A 130 -13.89 -15.50 -5.23
CA GLY A 130 -12.94 -16.46 -5.78
C GLY A 130 -11.58 -16.27 -5.11
N ALA A 131 -11.04 -17.36 -4.58
CA ALA A 131 -9.74 -17.49 -3.92
C ALA A 131 -8.82 -16.29 -4.19
N SER A 132 -8.91 -15.25 -3.35
CA SER A 132 -8.05 -14.09 -3.47
C SER A 132 -6.68 -14.58 -3.03
N ALA A 133 -5.80 -14.87 -3.99
CA ALA A 133 -4.43 -15.27 -3.69
C ALA A 133 -3.84 -14.29 -2.68
N GLU A 134 -3.30 -14.76 -1.57
CA GLU A 134 -2.86 -13.86 -0.51
C GLU A 134 -1.78 -12.91 -1.05
N VAL A 135 -2.00 -11.61 -0.84
CA VAL A 135 -1.09 -10.52 -1.18
C VAL A 135 -0.31 -10.12 0.07
N GLU A 136 0.99 -10.25 0.01
CA GLU A 136 1.94 -9.65 0.94
C GLU A 136 2.21 -8.21 0.52
N VAL A 137 2.32 -7.31 1.48
CA VAL A 137 2.74 -5.93 1.28
C VAL A 137 4.11 -5.74 1.88
N GLU A 138 5.02 -5.14 1.12
CA GLU A 138 6.35 -4.75 1.56
C GLU A 138 6.47 -3.23 1.54
N VAL A 139 6.92 -2.65 2.65
CA VAL A 139 7.43 -1.28 2.67
C VAL A 139 8.95 -1.35 2.54
N CYS A 140 9.47 -0.87 1.42
CA CYS A 140 10.89 -0.84 1.12
C CYS A 140 11.41 0.60 1.26
N VAL A 141 12.34 0.83 2.18
CA VAL A 141 12.95 2.14 2.44
C VAL A 141 14.46 2.02 2.58
N VAL A 142 15.19 3.03 2.08
CA VAL A 142 16.64 3.17 2.32
C VAL A 142 16.84 4.24 3.38
N ASP A 143 17.42 3.86 4.52
CA ASP A 143 17.63 4.80 5.63
C ASP A 143 18.78 4.34 6.55
N LYS A 144 19.17 5.20 7.50
CA LYS A 144 20.05 4.93 8.61
C LYS A 144 19.52 3.72 9.42
N ALA A 145 20.44 2.91 9.93
CA ALA A 145 20.10 1.64 10.57
C ALA A 145 19.30 1.78 11.88
N ASP A 146 19.45 2.90 12.58
CA ASP A 146 18.71 3.26 13.79
C ASP A 146 17.24 3.61 13.51
N MET A 147 16.92 4.10 12.31
CA MET A 147 15.55 4.38 11.87
C MET A 147 14.73 3.11 11.57
N ARG A 148 15.36 1.93 11.59
CA ARG A 148 14.72 0.65 11.29
C ARG A 148 13.46 0.37 12.11
N GLU A 149 13.54 0.54 13.42
CA GLU A 149 12.39 0.25 14.31
C GLU A 149 11.29 1.31 14.15
N TRP A 150 11.67 2.56 13.87
CA TRP A 150 10.71 3.62 13.59
C TRP A 150 9.89 3.32 12.33
N TRP A 151 10.55 2.97 11.22
CA TRP A 151 9.87 2.58 9.98
C TRP A 151 8.98 1.35 10.14
N ARG A 152 9.42 0.36 10.92
CA ARG A 152 8.58 -0.80 11.28
C ARG A 152 7.32 -0.38 12.03
N GLY A 153 7.45 0.57 12.96
CA GLY A 153 6.34 1.16 13.68
C GLY A 153 5.34 1.86 12.75
N GLU A 154 5.83 2.76 11.90
CA GLU A 154 4.99 3.51 10.95
C GLU A 154 4.28 2.59 9.96
N ALA A 155 4.97 1.60 9.41
CA ALA A 155 4.36 0.61 8.51
C ALA A 155 3.26 -0.20 9.23
N ARG A 156 3.51 -0.68 10.45
CA ARG A 156 2.50 -1.43 11.21
C ARG A 156 1.29 -0.58 11.59
N ALA A 157 1.51 0.69 11.92
CA ALA A 157 0.42 1.63 12.22
C ALA A 157 -0.41 1.96 10.96
N SER A 158 0.22 1.98 9.80
CA SER A 158 -0.43 2.24 8.51
C SER A 158 -1.21 1.04 7.97
N PHE A 159 -0.66 -0.16 8.10
CA PHE A 159 -1.19 -1.41 7.55
C PHE A 159 -1.60 -2.38 8.68
N VAL A 160 -2.60 -1.98 9.46
CA VAL A 160 -3.01 -2.69 10.70
C VAL A 160 -3.46 -4.13 10.43
N ARG A 161 -4.32 -4.35 9.44
CA ARG A 161 -4.93 -5.67 9.17
C ARG A 161 -3.95 -6.61 8.47
N LEU A 162 -3.11 -6.08 7.58
CA LEU A 162 -2.02 -6.85 6.97
C LEU A 162 -0.95 -7.20 7.99
N GLY A 163 -0.57 -6.26 8.85
CA GLY A 163 0.37 -6.47 9.94
C GLY A 163 -0.10 -7.54 10.93
N ALA A 164 -1.36 -7.50 11.34
CA ALA A 164 -1.96 -8.50 12.22
C ALA A 164 -1.95 -9.92 11.63
N ARG A 165 -2.04 -10.04 10.30
CA ARG A 165 -2.04 -11.31 9.56
C ARG A 165 -0.64 -11.80 9.18
N GLY A 166 0.42 -11.09 9.60
CA GLY A 166 1.80 -11.45 9.23
C GLY A 166 2.09 -11.29 7.73
N ARG A 167 1.31 -10.45 7.03
CA ARG A 167 1.39 -10.20 5.59
C ARG A 167 1.99 -8.83 5.24
N LEU A 168 2.59 -8.20 6.23
CA LEU A 168 3.34 -6.95 6.09
C LEU A 168 4.82 -7.25 6.36
N ASP A 169 5.66 -6.99 5.38
CA ASP A 169 7.11 -6.96 5.54
C ASP A 169 7.61 -5.51 5.48
N VAL A 170 8.71 -5.26 6.17
CA VAL A 170 9.42 -3.97 6.12
C VAL A 170 10.88 -4.28 5.87
N THR A 171 11.28 -4.14 4.61
CA THR A 171 12.62 -4.44 4.15
C THR A 171 13.42 -3.16 4.01
N PHE A 172 14.69 -3.27 4.38
CA PHE A 172 15.66 -2.20 4.28
C PHE A 172 16.68 -2.68 3.25
N GLU A 173 16.44 -2.36 1.99
CA GLU A 173 17.23 -2.89 0.88
C GLU A 173 18.00 -1.77 0.19
N LYS A 174 19.20 -1.49 0.73
CA LYS A 174 20.47 -1.19 0.04
C LYS A 174 21.43 -0.63 1.08
N GLY A 175 22.66 -1.15 1.12
CA GLY A 175 23.72 -0.55 1.95
C GLY A 175 23.84 0.93 1.57
N PHE A 176 23.70 1.81 2.57
CA PHE A 176 23.77 3.27 2.47
C PHE A 176 24.48 3.78 1.21
N TRP A 177 23.72 4.43 0.33
CA TRP A 177 24.27 5.21 -0.78
C TRP A 177 24.32 6.66 -0.31
N PRO A 178 25.44 7.38 -0.44
CA PRO A 178 25.54 8.80 -0.04
C PRO A 178 24.44 9.68 -0.63
N GLU A 179 23.84 9.26 -1.75
CA GLU A 179 22.78 9.95 -2.49
C GLU A 179 21.37 9.63 -1.98
N ALA A 180 21.17 8.60 -1.15
CA ALA A 180 19.87 8.23 -0.58
C ALA A 180 19.62 8.95 0.77
N GLN A 181 19.85 10.27 0.78
CA GLN A 181 19.60 11.11 1.96
C GLN A 181 18.15 11.56 1.97
N TRP A 182 17.54 11.50 3.14
CA TRP A 182 16.21 12.09 3.34
C TRP A 182 16.31 13.60 3.43
N LEU A 183 15.24 14.31 3.07
CA LEU A 183 15.26 15.77 3.05
C LEU A 183 15.56 16.35 4.45
N ASP A 184 15.10 15.71 5.52
CA ASP A 184 15.40 16.09 6.89
C ASP A 184 16.87 15.88 7.31
N ASP A 185 17.62 15.00 6.64
CA ASP A 185 19.07 14.89 6.86
C ASP A 185 19.80 16.14 6.34
N SER A 186 19.30 16.77 5.27
CA SER A 186 19.91 17.97 4.68
C SER A 186 19.76 19.20 5.56
N TYR A 187 18.63 19.34 6.27
CA TYR A 187 18.39 20.44 7.19
C TYR A 187 19.30 20.38 8.42
N GLU A 188 19.52 19.18 8.97
CA GLU A 188 20.45 18.98 10.09
C GLU A 188 21.88 19.38 9.72
N GLN A 189 22.31 19.07 8.48
CA GLN A 189 23.64 19.41 8.00
C GLN A 189 23.84 20.94 7.85
N GLU A 190 22.85 21.65 7.31
CA GLU A 190 22.91 23.11 7.16
C GLU A 190 22.99 23.84 8.52
N ASP A 191 22.22 23.37 9.52
CA ASP A 191 22.20 23.95 10.86
C ASP A 191 23.54 23.74 11.60
N GLU A 192 24.16 22.57 11.48
CA GLU A 192 25.48 22.28 12.06
C GLU A 192 26.58 23.14 11.44
N GLU A 193 26.58 23.32 10.12
CA GLU A 193 27.53 24.19 9.42
C GLU A 193 27.37 25.65 9.87
N ALA A 194 26.13 26.14 9.99
CA ALA A 194 25.84 27.48 10.46
C ALA A 194 26.31 27.72 11.91
N LEU A 195 26.17 26.73 12.81
CA LEU A 195 26.61 26.80 14.20
C LEU A 195 28.15 26.75 14.34
N SER A 196 28.81 25.92 13.52
CA SER A 196 30.28 25.86 13.43
C SER A 196 30.86 27.17 12.89
N ALA A 197 30.24 27.78 11.87
CA ALA A 197 30.67 29.06 11.31
C ALA A 197 30.54 30.24 12.29
N ARG A 198 29.56 30.19 13.21
CA ARG A 198 29.36 31.23 14.24
C ARG A 198 30.28 31.09 15.46
N SER A 199 30.92 29.95 15.61
CA SER A 199 31.81 29.64 16.74
C SER A 199 33.30 29.88 16.42
N ARG A 200 33.60 30.37 15.21
CA ARG A 200 34.94 30.80 14.74
C ARG A 200 35.05 32.32 14.75
#